data_AF-A0A7X7VRI1-F1
#
_entry.id   AF-A0A7X7VRI1-F1
#
_cell.length_a   1.000
_cell.length_b   1.000
_cell.length_c   1.000
_cell.angle_alpha   90.00
_cell.angle_beta   90.00
_cell.angle_gamma   90.00
#
_symmetry.space_group_name_H-M   'P 1'
#
loop_
_entity.id
_entity.type
_entity.pdbx_description
1 polymer ?
#
loop_
_entity_poly.entity_id
_entity_poly.type
_entity_poly.pdbx_seq_one_letter_code
_entity_poly.pdbx_strand_id
1 'polypeptide(L)' 'MKYKALVSFSGALTAVKGQILEIEDDFLKSDLLNAGYIKKATERKAVNNDNKGTGRGRRKKLA' A
#
# COMPACT_ATOMS: atom_id res chain seq x y z
N MET A 1 -14.95 -2.32 4.34
CA MET A 1 -14.71 -2.72 2.92
C MET A 1 -13.21 -2.87 2.70
N LYS A 2 -12.78 -3.88 1.93
CA LYS A 2 -11.35 -4.16 1.71
C LYS A 2 -10.76 -3.36 0.54
N TYR A 3 -9.59 -2.78 0.75
CA TYR A 3 -8.85 -1.98 -0.21
C TYR A 3 -7.39 -2.43 -0.29
N LYS A 4 -6.82 -2.39 -1.48
CA LYS A 4 -5.40 -2.65 -1.74
C LYS A 4 -4.64 -1.33 -1.84
N ALA A 5 -3.59 -1.18 -1.05
CA ALA A 5 -2.68 -0.04 -1.15
C ALA A 5 -1.86 -0.10 -2.45
N LEU A 6 -1.77 1.02 -3.16
CA LEU A 6 -0.98 1.16 -4.39
C LEU A 6 0.42 1.74 -4.14
N VAL A 7 0.57 2.46 -3.03
CA VAL A 7 1.82 3.04 -2.54
C VAL A 7 1.98 2.69 -1.06
N SER A 8 3.21 2.73 -0.56
CA SER A 8 3.44 2.63 0.89
C SER A 8 3.20 3.99 1.52
N PHE A 9 2.37 4.05 2.56
CA PHE A 9 2.03 5.29 3.26
C PHE A 9 1.91 5.04 4.77
N SER A 10 2.08 6.10 5.55
CA SER A 10 1.98 6.08 7.01
C SER A 10 1.33 7.38 7.50
N GLY A 11 0.48 7.29 8.51
CA GLY A 11 -0.29 8.40 9.06
C GLY A 11 -1.46 7.88 9.89
N ALA A 12 -2.67 8.37 9.63
CA ALA A 12 -3.91 7.84 10.22
C ALA A 12 -4.11 6.34 9.93
N LEU A 13 -3.60 5.88 8.79
CA LEU A 13 -3.44 4.46 8.45
C LEU A 13 -2.00 4.22 8.02
N THR A 14 -1.50 3.02 8.31
CA THR A 14 -0.20 2.57 7.82
C THR A 14 -0.39 1.33 6.98
N ALA A 15 0.07 1.40 5.74
CA ALA A 15 0.00 0.28 4.81
C ALA A 15 1.20 0.26 3.88
N VAL A 16 1.65 -0.94 3.55
CA VAL A 16 2.70 -1.16 2.57
C VAL A 16 2.07 -1.33 1.19
N LYS A 17 2.75 -0.87 0.13
CA LYS A 17 2.33 -1.11 -1.25
C LYS A 17 1.96 -2.59 -1.47
N GLY A 18 0.73 -2.82 -1.91
CA GLY A 18 0.17 -4.15 -2.18
C GLY A 18 -0.58 -4.78 -1.02
N GLN A 19 -0.49 -4.23 0.20
CA GLN A 19 -1.23 -4.70 1.37
C GLN A 19 -2.73 -4.48 1.21
N ILE A 20 -3.53 -5.43 1.71
CA ILE A 20 -4.97 -5.29 1.81
C ILE A 20 -5.30 -4.80 3.22
N LEU A 21 -6.04 -3.69 3.30
CA LEU A 21 -6.53 -3.10 4.53
C LEU A 21 -8.04 -2.93 4.48
N GLU A 22 -8.66 -2.96 5.65
CA GLU A 22 -10.07 -2.67 5.83
C GLU A 22 -10.20 -1.21 6.27
N ILE A 23 -11.00 -0.44 5.53
CA ILE A 23 -11.32 0.94 5.87
C ILE A 23 -12.82 1.01 6.12
N GLU A 24 -13.19 1.49 7.30
CA GLU A 24 -14.57 1.74 7.72
C GLU A 24 -14.97 3.21 7.53
N ASP A 25 -14.01 4.13 7.62
CA ASP A 25 -14.25 5.57 7.50
C ASP A 25 -14.46 5.98 6.02
N ASP A 26 -15.65 6.53 5.77
CA ASP A 26 -16.10 6.96 4.46
C ASP A 26 -15.42 8.23 3.94
N PHE A 27 -14.96 9.13 4.82
CA PHE A 27 -14.19 10.30 4.41
C PHE A 27 -12.78 9.89 4.03
N LEU A 28 -12.14 9.08 4.88
CA LEU A 28 -10.78 8.61 4.65
C LEU A 28 -10.69 7.72 3.40
N LYS A 29 -11.68 6.84 3.18
CA LYS A 29 -11.71 6.01 1.96
C LYS A 29 -11.79 6.88 0.70
N SER A 30 -12.60 7.93 0.71
CA SER A 30 -12.84 8.77 -0.47
C SER A 30 -11.60 9.57 -0.81
N ASP A 31 -10.98 10.18 0.20
CA ASP A 31 -9.74 10.94 0.04
C ASP A 31 -8.61 10.06 -0.51
N LEU A 32 -8.37 8.90 0.12
CA LEU A 32 -7.33 7.97 -0.34
C LEU A 32 -7.61 7.38 -1.74
N LEU A 33 -8.88 7.19 -2.11
CA LEU A 33 -9.27 6.71 -3.44
C LEU A 33 -9.06 7.80 -4.50
N ASN A 34 -9.46 9.03 -4.20
CA ASN A 34 -9.30 10.19 -5.09
C ASN A 34 -7.84 10.56 -5.28
N ALA A 35 -7.03 10.47 -4.22
CA ALA A 35 -5.60 10.68 -4.26
C ALA A 35 -4.84 9.52 -4.95
N GLY A 36 -5.49 8.39 -5.22
CA GLY A 36 -4.88 7.23 -5.89
C GLY A 36 -3.97 6.38 -5.00
N TYR A 37 -4.14 6.45 -3.68
CA TYR A 37 -3.34 5.68 -2.71
C TYR A 37 -3.85 4.25 -2.55
N ILE A 38 -5.16 4.05 -2.72
CA ILE A 38 -5.84 2.77 -2.54
C ILE A 38 -6.74 2.43 -3.73
N LYS A 39 -7.04 1.14 -3.90
CA LYS A 39 -8.02 0.63 -4.87
C LYS A 39 -8.91 -0.41 -4.20
N LYS A 40 -10.19 -0.50 -4.57
CA LYS A 40 -11.08 -1.57 -4.08
C LYS A 40 -10.44 -2.93 -4.36
N ALA A 41 -10.29 -3.75 -3.32
CA ALA A 41 -9.80 -5.12 -3.46
C ALA A 41 -10.95 -5.99 -3.97
N THR A 42 -11.28 -5.90 -5.24
CA THR A 42 -12.16 -6.87 -5.89
C THR A 42 -11.43 -8.20 -5.95
N GLU A 43 -12.02 -9.27 -5.43
CA GLU A 43 -11.54 -10.64 -5.51
C GLU A 43 -11.48 -11.11 -6.97
N ARG A 44 -10.48 -10.65 -7.72
CA ARG A 44 -10.11 -11.25 -9.00
C ARG A 44 -8.72 -11.82 -8.82
N LYS A 45 -8.71 -13.15 -8.87
CA LYS A 45 -7.60 -14.11 -8.76
C LYS A 45 -6.20 -13.50 -8.66
N ALA A 46 -5.49 -13.93 -7.62
CA ALA A 46 -4.08 -13.68 -7.36
C ALA A 46 -3.26 -13.56 -8.65
N VAL A 47 -2.90 -12.34 -9.01
CA VAL A 47 -1.72 -12.12 -9.86
C VAL A 47 -0.56 -12.03 -8.89
N ASN A 48 0.13 -13.17 -8.73
CA ASN A 48 1.48 -13.22 -8.19
C ASN A 48 2.31 -12.22 -8.98
N ASN A 49 2.61 -11.09 -8.37
CA ASN A 49 3.72 -10.24 -8.77
C ASN A 49 4.59 -10.13 -7.53
N ASP A 50 5.48 -11.11 -7.39
CA ASP A 50 6.69 -11.04 -6.61
C ASP A 50 7.54 -9.87 -7.11
N ASN A 51 7.17 -8.64 -6.77
CA ASN A 51 8.05 -7.51 -6.93
C ASN A 51 8.97 -7.45 -5.71
N LYS A 52 10.05 -8.25 -5.78
CA LYS A 52 11.31 -8.02 -5.08
C LYS A 52 11.84 -6.62 -5.41
N GLY A 53 11.31 -5.60 -4.73
CA GLY A 53 11.88 -4.26 -4.67
C GLY A 53 12.97 -4.21 -3.61
N THR A 54 14.16 -4.68 -3.97
CA THR A 54 15.36 -4.57 -3.13
C THR A 54 15.84 -3.11 -3.00
N GLY A 55 16.23 -2.72 -1.79
CA GLY A 55 17.34 -1.81 -1.56
C GLY A 55 17.05 -0.32 -1.31
N ARG A 56 17.25 0.12 -0.07
CA ARG A 56 18.24 1.16 0.27
C ARG A 56 18.50 1.21 1.78
N GLY A 57 19.75 0.95 2.17
CA GLY A 57 20.20 0.97 3.56
C GLY A 57 21.57 0.37 3.82
N ARG A 58 22.40 0.11 2.79
CA ARG A 58 23.82 -0.25 2.99
C ARG A 58 24.59 1.01 3.42
N ARG A 59 24.57 1.34 4.72
CA ARG A 59 25.62 2.18 5.30
C ARG A 59 26.88 1.32 5.46
N LYS A 60 27.70 1.24 4.41
CA LYS A 60 29.11 0.82 4.50
C LYS A 60 29.97 1.81 3.72
N LYS A 61 30.64 2.70 4.46
CA LYS A 61 31.97 3.31 4.22
C LYS A 61 32.10 4.49 5.20
N LEU A 62 33.25 4.84 5.80
CA LEU A 62 34.67 4.61 5.49
C LEU A 62 35.42 4.30 6.81
N ALA A 63 36.35 3.34 6.81
CA ALA A 63 37.82 3.51 6.73
C ALA A 63 38.39 4.25 7.94
#